data_AF-A0A6J6SA97-F1
#
_entry.id   AF-A0A6J6SA97-F1
#
_cell.length_a   1.000
_cell.length_b   1.000
_cell.length_c   1.000
_cell.angle_alpha   90.00
_cell.angle_beta   90.00
_cell.angle_gamma   90.00
#
_symmetry.space_group_name_H-M   'P 1'
#
loop_
_entity.id
_entity.type
_entity.pdbx_description
1 polymer ?
#
loop_
_entity_poly.entity_id
_entity_poly.type
_entity_poly.pdbx_seq_one_letter_code
_entity_poly.pdbx_strand_id
1 'polypeptide(L)' 'MDMSFSDQALTAEYLVKEAKNLPAGVHEVPTYIDKEVASLKLKSMGGHIDTLTPAQDMYLNSWEHGS' A
#
# COMPACT_ATOMS: atom_id res chain seq x y z
N MET A 1 -10.41 7.53 12.54
CA MET A 1 -11.42 6.47 12.69
C MET A 1 -11.82 5.92 11.32
N ASP A 2 -11.99 6.81 10.34
CA ASP A 2 -12.03 6.52 8.90
C ASP A 2 -10.95 5.53 8.39
N MET A 3 -9.68 5.68 8.78
CA MET A 3 -8.60 4.78 8.32
C MET A 3 -8.81 3.33 8.78
N SER A 4 -9.00 3.12 10.09
CA SER A 4 -9.18 1.76 10.65
C SER A 4 -10.42 1.04 10.10
N PHE A 5 -11.52 1.76 9.84
CA PHE A 5 -12.69 1.15 9.19
C PHE A 5 -12.46 0.82 7.71
N SER A 6 -11.63 1.61 7.02
CA SER A 6 -11.24 1.31 5.65
C SER A 6 -10.39 0.04 5.59
N ASP A 7 -9.43 -0.11 6.50
CA ASP A 7 -8.61 -1.33 6.61
C ASP A 7 -9.49 -2.56 6.89
N GLN A 8 -10.45 -2.44 7.82
CA GLN A 8 -11.38 -3.53 8.14
C GLN A 8 -12.27 -3.90 6.95
N ALA A 9 -12.77 -2.91 6.20
CA ALA A 9 -13.63 -3.14 5.04
C ALA A 9 -12.88 -3.87 3.90
N LEU A 10 -11.67 -3.40 3.56
CA LEU A 10 -10.84 -4.02 2.54
C LEU A 10 -10.30 -5.39 2.98
N THR A 11 -10.00 -5.55 4.26
CA THR A 11 -9.62 -6.86 4.82
C THR A 11 -10.80 -7.85 4.75
N ALA A 12 -12.03 -7.40 5.01
CA ALA A 12 -13.21 -8.25 4.84
C ALA A 12 -13.39 -8.69 3.37
N GLU A 13 -13.17 -7.78 2.42
CA GLU A 13 -13.18 -8.13 0.99
C GLU A 13 -12.08 -9.14 0.64
N TYR A 14 -10.86 -8.94 1.13
CA TYR A 14 -9.75 -9.88 0.96
C TYR A 14 -10.08 -11.27 1.49
N LEU A 15 -10.67 -11.36 2.68
CA LEU A 15 -11.10 -12.64 3.25
C LEU A 15 -12.14 -13.33 2.36
N VAL A 16 -13.12 -12.61 1.81
CA VAL A 16 -14.11 -13.20 0.90
C VAL A 16 -13.46 -13.80 -0.34
N LYS A 17 -12.40 -13.17 -0.86
CA LYS A 17 -11.69 -13.61 -2.07
C LYS A 17 -10.70 -14.76 -1.78
N GLU A 18 -9.94 -14.66 -0.70
CA GLU A 18 -8.77 -15.51 -0.46
C GLU A 18 -8.92 -16.52 0.69
N ALA A 19 -10.04 -16.53 1.42
CA ALA A 19 -10.21 -17.39 2.60
C ALA A 19 -9.92 -18.88 2.35
N LYS A 20 -10.19 -19.40 1.13
CA LYS A 20 -9.91 -20.80 0.78
C LYS A 20 -8.40 -21.12 0.75
N ASN A 21 -7.57 -20.10 0.55
CA ASN A 21 -6.11 -20.21 0.47
C ASN A 21 -5.43 -19.91 1.82
N LEU A 22 -6.20 -19.48 2.83
CA LEU A 22 -5.68 -19.14 4.15
C LEU A 22 -5.86 -20.33 5.12
N PRO A 23 -4.77 -20.87 5.70
CA PRO A 23 -4.90 -21.90 6.73
C PRO A 23 -5.55 -21.31 8.00
N ALA A 24 -6.10 -22.15 8.86
CA ALA A 24 -6.66 -21.69 10.14
C ALA A 24 -5.56 -21.00 10.97
N GLY A 25 -5.80 -19.75 11.37
CA GLY A 25 -4.82 -18.97 12.12
C GLY A 25 -5.08 -17.47 12.06
N VAL A 26 -4.20 -16.71 12.70
CA VAL A 26 -4.14 -15.26 12.61
C VAL A 26 -3.19 -14.92 11.47
N HIS A 27 -3.65 -14.08 10.54
CA HIS A 27 -2.89 -13.64 9.40
C HIS A 27 -2.70 -12.14 9.46
N GLU A 28 -1.51 -11.69 9.08
CA GLU A 28 -1.27 -10.27 8.84
C GLU A 28 -2.13 -9.78 7.68
N VAL A 29 -2.59 -8.53 7.79
CA VAL A 29 -3.27 -7.87 6.68
C VAL A 29 -2.25 -7.68 5.56
N PRO A 30 -2.58 -8.02 4.30
CA PRO A 30 -1.69 -7.76 3.18
C PRO A 30 -1.29 -6.29 3.09
N THR A 31 0.01 -6.02 2.97
CA THR A 31 0.56 -4.64 2.96
C THR A 31 0.03 -3.73 1.85
N TYR A 32 -0.55 -4.29 0.78
CA TYR A 32 -1.17 -3.48 -0.26
C TYR A 32 -2.47 -2.81 0.21
N ILE A 33 -3.19 -3.42 1.17
CA ILE A 33 -4.42 -2.84 1.74
C ILE A 33 -4.08 -1.58 2.53
N ASP A 34 -3.09 -1.64 3.42
CA ASP A 34 -2.62 -0.47 4.17
C ASP A 34 -2.19 0.66 3.22
N LYS A 35 -1.44 0.32 2.15
CA LYS A 35 -1.00 1.29 1.15
C LYS A 35 -2.18 1.92 0.39
N GLU A 36 -3.20 1.13 0.08
CA GLU A 36 -4.40 1.63 -0.57
C GLU A 36 -5.18 2.59 0.34
N VAL A 37 -5.38 2.24 1.61
CA VAL A 37 -6.03 3.13 2.59
C VAL A 37 -5.23 4.42 2.78
N ALA A 38 -3.90 4.34 2.89
CA ALA A 38 -3.04 5.51 2.98
C ALA A 38 -3.15 6.41 1.74
N SER A 39 -3.16 5.82 0.54
CA SER A 39 -3.33 6.54 -0.73
C SER A 39 -4.69 7.24 -0.82
N LEU A 40 -5.78 6.54 -0.47
CA LEU A 40 -7.13 7.10 -0.44
C LEU A 40 -7.25 8.24 0.58
N LYS A 41 -6.65 8.09 1.76
CA LYS A 41 -6.62 9.13 2.78
C LYS A 41 -5.89 10.37 2.30
N LEU A 42 -4.69 10.20 1.74
CA LEU A 42 -3.90 11.30 1.20
C LEU A 42 -4.67 12.06 0.12
N LYS A 43 -5.29 11.34 -0.81
CA LYS A 43 -6.14 11.92 -1.87
C LYS A 43 -7.33 12.69 -1.30
N SER A 44 -7.99 12.17 -0.26
CA SER A 44 -9.12 12.85 0.38
C SER A 44 -8.73 14.19 1.04
N MET A 45 -7.46 14.32 1.43
CA MET A 45 -6.89 15.52 2.03
C MET A 45 -6.31 16.49 0.98
N GLY A 46 -6.44 16.19 -0.31
CA GLY A 46 -5.83 16.97 -1.39
C GLY A 46 -4.32 16.74 -1.55
N GLY A 47 -3.77 15.72 -0.92
CA GLY A 47 -2.38 15.31 -1.09
C GLY A 47 -2.17 14.42 -2.31
N HIS A 48 -0.97 14.46 -2.86
CA HIS A 48 -0.55 13.64 -3.99
C HIS A 48 0.82 13.03 -3.70
N ILE A 49 1.02 11.78 -4.17
CA ILE A 49 2.33 11.16 -4.22
C ILE A 49 2.92 11.55 -5.57
N ASP A 50 4.11 12.15 -5.55
CA ASP A 50 4.85 12.46 -6.77
C ASP A 50 5.43 11.20 -7.41
N THR A 51 5.90 11.33 -8.64
CA THR A 51 6.56 10.25 -9.37
C THR A 51 7.98 10.67 -9.66
N LEU A 52 8.92 9.75 -9.49
CA LEU A 52 10.31 9.97 -9.86
C LEU A 52 10.40 10.40 -11.33
N THR A 53 11.15 11.47 -11.58
CA THR A 53 11.59 11.81 -12.93
C THR A 53 12.56 10.73 -13.44
N PRO A 54 12.71 10.55 -14.77
CA PRO A 54 13.67 9.60 -15.32
C PRO A 54 15.10 9.81 -14.81
N ALA A 55 15.51 11.05 -14.57
CA ALA A 55 16.82 11.38 -14.02
C ALA A 55 16.96 10.95 -12.55
N GLN A 56 15.92 11.14 -11.72
CA GLN A 56 15.90 10.68 -10.33
C GLN A 56 15.92 9.15 -10.23
N ASP A 57 15.15 8.47 -11.08
CA ASP A 57 15.13 7.00 -11.14
C ASP A 57 16.49 6.44 -11.58
N MET A 58 17.09 7.04 -12.63
CA MET A 58 18.44 6.67 -13.07
C MET A 58 19.47 6.89 -11.97
N TYR A 59 19.40 8.03 -11.26
CA TYR A 59 20.32 8.34 -10.17
C TYR A 59 20.23 7.31 -9.04
N LEU A 60 19.01 6.99 -8.59
CA LEU A 60 18.76 5.99 -7.52
C LEU A 60 19.26 4.59 -7.88
N ASN A 61 19.23 4.23 -9.16
CA ASN A 61 19.64 2.90 -9.65
C ASN A 61 21.08 2.88 -10.21
N SER A 62 21.82 3.99 -10.17
CA SER A 62 23.21 4.03 -10.67
C SER A 62 24.22 3.76 -9.55
N TRP A 63 25.22 2.92 -9.85
CA TRP A 63 26.39 2.71 -8.99
C TRP A 63 27.48 3.78 -9.21
N GLU A 64 27.41 4.52 -10.31
CA GLU A 64 28.40 5.53 -10.72
C GLU A 64 28.38 6.81 -9.87
N HIS A 65 27.26 7.07 -9.17
CA HIS A 65 27.09 8.22 -8.29
C HIS A 65 27.12 7.84 -6.80
N GLY A 66 27.56 6.61 -6.48
CA GLY A 66 27.69 6.14 -5.10
C GLY A 66 28.86 6.81 -4.39
N SER A 67 28.56 7.49 -3.28
CA SER A 67 29.53 7.73 -2.19
C SER A 67 29.70 6.49 -1.33
#